data_AF-A0A8X7NBJ0-F1
#
_entry.id   AF-A0A8X7NBJ0-F1
#
_cell.length_a   1.000
_cell.length_b   1.000
_cell.length_c   1.000
_cell.angle_alpha   90.00
_cell.angle_beta   90.00
_cell.angle_gamma   90.00
#
_symmetry.space_group_name_H-M   'P 1'
#
loop_
_entity.id
_entity.type
_entity.pdbx_description
1 polymer ?
#
loop_
_entity_poly.entity_id
_entity_poly.type
_entity_poly.pdbx_seq_one_letter_code
_entity_poly.pdbx_strand_id
1 'polypeptide(L)'
;MRQHMLTQALGAPRSLVLSRNLVGGGGAMRAFGLGARRPRCIPSASSLSAAAAAAATASSSRGFASVTARWQSMGAGVSTSTSTSTTSFNSDAPSPLDRDPSARAGSIGSPSTTDSLRHKMSLSRPPPTSMGSTDKAALRDTHGRQHSYLRISLTERCNLRCLYCMPEEGIPLTPSDKLLSQAEIARLAGLFVREGVSKVRLTGGEPTLRSDLGEIVESLNELRPLGLRQIGMTSNGISLHRKLPSLVSSGLTHLNLSLDTLDPFKFEFMTRRRGFEAVIRSLDKALELGMESVKLNVVVLKGVNDGQDVLDFVQFTRDKPVTVRFIEYMPFDGNKWQMGKLVSYRDLLDRIQHKFGPLERLRDDDNDTSKGWRVPGFAGSIGFITSMTEHFCGTCNRLRITADGNLKVCLFGNAEISLRDAMRGISAVPPTTTSASPTSPPPRITPATDDQLLDVISAAVRRKHARHAGMSSLDALAQGSNRPMVAIGG
;
A
#
# COMPACT_ATOMS: atom_id res chain seq x y z
N MET A 1 -38.85 52.84 15.11
CA MET A 1 -39.71 53.42 16.16
C MET A 1 -40.82 52.43 16.49
N ARG A 2 -40.85 51.95 17.75
CA ARG A 2 -41.95 51.34 18.55
C ARG A 2 -42.67 50.07 18.00
N GLN A 3 -42.47 48.88 18.60
CA GLN A 3 -43.07 48.28 19.84
C GLN A 3 -44.51 47.76 19.60
N HIS A 4 -44.91 46.51 19.91
CA HIS A 4 -44.81 45.67 21.14
C HIS A 4 -44.74 44.14 20.77
N MET A 5 -43.98 43.20 21.37
CA MET A 5 -43.97 42.59 22.74
C MET A 5 -45.33 42.01 23.21
N LEU A 6 -45.53 40.84 23.84
CA LEU A 6 -44.72 39.68 24.28
C LEU A 6 -45.70 38.60 24.85
N THR A 7 -45.28 37.31 24.81
CA THR A 7 -45.61 36.15 25.71
C THR A 7 -47.05 35.62 25.97
N GLN A 8 -47.27 34.30 25.77
CA GLN A 8 -47.21 33.23 26.81
C GLN A 8 -47.47 31.82 26.23
N ALA A 9 -46.96 30.81 26.96
CA ALA A 9 -46.83 29.39 26.63
C ALA A 9 -48.01 28.53 27.14
N LEU A 10 -47.85 27.20 27.04
CA LEU A 10 -48.71 26.05 27.43
C LEU A 10 -49.50 25.49 26.21
N GLY A 11 -49.49 24.21 25.83
CA GLY A 11 -49.11 22.97 26.50
C GLY A 11 -50.20 21.93 26.23
N ALA A 12 -50.00 21.06 25.23
CA ALA A 12 -50.72 19.81 24.87
C ALA A 12 -52.27 19.79 24.77
N PRO A 13 -52.82 18.98 23.85
CA PRO A 13 -53.61 17.84 24.36
C PRO A 13 -53.45 16.53 23.58
N ARG A 14 -53.80 15.45 24.30
CA ARG A 14 -53.95 14.05 23.89
C ARG A 14 -55.21 13.81 23.05
N SER A 15 -55.15 12.80 22.19
CA SER A 15 -56.28 11.94 21.78
C SER A 15 -55.72 10.55 21.44
N LEU A 16 -55.98 9.50 22.25
CA LEU A 16 -57.01 8.46 22.03
C LEU A 16 -56.86 7.80 20.64
N VAL A 17 -56.63 6.49 20.54
CA VAL A 17 -57.72 5.51 20.51
C VAL A 17 -57.20 4.04 20.52
N LEU A 18 -57.96 3.20 21.26
CA LEU A 18 -58.22 1.75 21.17
C LEU A 18 -57.18 0.68 21.58
N SER A 19 -57.44 0.17 22.79
CA SER A 19 -57.17 -1.18 23.27
C SER A 19 -58.13 -2.22 22.66
N ARG A 20 -57.67 -3.45 22.44
CA ARG A 20 -58.46 -4.65 22.77
C ARG A 20 -57.56 -5.86 23.05
N ASN A 21 -57.85 -6.47 24.19
CA ASN A 21 -57.23 -7.63 24.83
C ASN A 21 -57.53 -8.96 24.12
N LEU A 22 -56.67 -9.97 24.33
CA LEU A 22 -56.93 -11.26 25.01
C LEU A 22 -55.74 -12.22 24.69
N VAL A 23 -54.89 -12.59 25.67
CA VAL A 23 -55.00 -13.79 26.57
C VAL A 23 -55.06 -15.10 25.75
N GLY A 24 -54.23 -16.13 25.95
CA GLY A 24 -53.22 -16.46 26.95
C GLY A 24 -52.87 -17.96 26.85
N GLY A 25 -51.85 -18.39 27.60
CA GLY A 25 -51.52 -19.80 27.93
C GLY A 25 -50.81 -20.58 26.80
N GLY A 26 -49.69 -21.28 26.99
CA GLY A 26 -49.15 -21.93 28.19
C GLY A 26 -49.27 -23.45 28.03
N GLY A 27 -48.14 -24.18 28.00
CA GLY A 27 -48.09 -25.58 28.43
C GLY A 27 -47.51 -26.64 27.47
N ALA A 28 -46.37 -27.19 27.94
CA ALA A 28 -46.07 -28.62 28.04
C ALA A 28 -45.53 -29.45 26.85
N MET A 29 -44.28 -29.89 27.04
CA MET A 29 -43.76 -31.27 26.95
C MET A 29 -44.49 -32.30 26.06
N ARG A 30 -43.71 -32.97 25.20
CA ARG A 30 -43.51 -34.44 25.28
C ARG A 30 -42.31 -34.92 24.45
N ALA A 31 -41.58 -35.85 25.07
CA ALA A 31 -40.51 -36.67 24.52
C ALA A 31 -41.06 -37.90 23.77
N PHE A 32 -40.13 -38.75 23.28
CA PHE A 32 -40.20 -40.03 22.53
C PHE A 32 -39.74 -39.85 21.08
N GLY A 33 -38.76 -40.59 20.53
CA GLY A 33 -37.92 -41.66 21.05
C GLY A 33 -37.19 -42.35 19.88
N LEU A 34 -35.92 -42.71 20.10
CA LEU A 34 -35.18 -43.91 19.65
C LEU A 34 -35.15 -44.31 18.15
N GLY A 35 -33.92 -44.52 17.64
CA GLY A 35 -33.69 -45.27 16.40
C GLY A 35 -32.24 -45.31 15.93
N ALA A 36 -31.36 -45.99 16.68
CA ALA A 36 -30.00 -46.33 16.25
C ALA A 36 -29.99 -47.44 15.17
N ARG A 37 -29.06 -47.37 14.21
CA ARG A 37 -28.29 -48.50 13.63
C ARG A 37 -27.36 -48.07 12.47
N ARG A 38 -26.05 -48.02 12.75
CA ARG A 38 -24.97 -48.56 11.88
C ARG A 38 -24.81 -50.06 12.25
N PRO A 39 -24.03 -50.94 11.56
CA PRO A 39 -22.94 -50.70 10.60
C PRO A 39 -22.90 -51.68 9.38
N ARG A 40 -21.93 -51.50 8.47
CA ARG A 40 -21.05 -52.60 7.99
C ARG A 40 -19.88 -52.05 7.15
N CYS A 41 -18.77 -52.76 7.27
CA CYS A 41 -17.43 -52.50 6.74
C CYS A 41 -17.03 -53.61 5.75
N ILE A 42 -16.17 -53.24 4.77
CA ILE A 42 -15.09 -54.03 4.11
C ILE A 42 -15.55 -55.09 3.06
N PRO A 43 -14.79 -55.42 1.97
CA PRO A 43 -13.35 -55.18 1.68
C PRO A 43 -12.95 -54.56 0.32
N SER A 44 -11.64 -54.30 0.27
CA SER A 44 -10.70 -54.08 -0.85
C SER A 44 -10.89 -54.91 -2.12
N ALA A 45 -10.51 -54.34 -3.28
CA ALA A 45 -9.46 -54.88 -4.15
C ALA A 45 -9.19 -53.96 -5.36
N SER A 46 -7.98 -54.12 -5.88
CA SER A 46 -7.20 -53.36 -6.84
C SER A 46 -7.58 -53.54 -8.32
N SER A 47 -7.07 -52.58 -9.11
CA SER A 47 -6.49 -52.73 -10.46
C SER A 47 -7.40 -52.71 -11.71
N LEU A 48 -6.89 -51.92 -12.67
CA LEU A 48 -6.93 -52.06 -14.14
C LEU A 48 -8.06 -51.44 -14.98
N SER A 49 -7.57 -50.58 -15.89
CA SER A 49 -7.92 -50.45 -17.31
C SER A 49 -8.85 -49.32 -17.72
N ALA A 50 -8.31 -48.39 -18.52
CA ALA A 50 -8.74 -48.23 -19.92
C ALA A 50 -7.67 -47.45 -20.72
N ALA A 51 -7.11 -48.14 -21.72
CA ALA A 51 -6.33 -47.57 -22.81
C ALA A 51 -7.26 -47.22 -23.99
N ALA A 52 -6.95 -46.13 -24.70
CA ALA A 52 -7.23 -45.83 -26.12
C ALA A 52 -7.04 -44.29 -26.30
N ALA A 53 -6.43 -43.72 -27.33
CA ALA A 53 -5.97 -44.22 -28.62
C ALA A 53 -4.82 -43.35 -29.16
N ALA A 54 -4.14 -43.90 -30.14
CA ALA A 54 -2.97 -43.42 -30.85
C ALA A 54 -3.15 -42.10 -31.62
N ALA A 55 -2.04 -41.38 -31.82
CA ALA A 55 -1.81 -40.59 -33.02
C ALA A 55 -0.31 -40.54 -33.34
N ALA A 56 0.09 -41.32 -34.34
CA ALA A 56 1.38 -41.22 -35.01
C ALA A 56 1.26 -40.37 -36.28
N THR A 57 2.36 -39.69 -36.57
CA THR A 57 2.76 -38.85 -37.69
C THR A 57 2.55 -39.40 -39.12
N ALA A 58 2.19 -38.51 -40.06
CA ALA A 58 2.70 -38.39 -41.44
C ALA A 58 2.06 -37.15 -42.11
N SER A 59 2.78 -36.04 -42.29
CA SER A 59 3.47 -35.61 -43.52
C SER A 59 2.66 -35.64 -44.83
N SER A 60 2.47 -34.47 -45.45
CA SER A 60 2.90 -34.20 -46.82
C SER A 60 2.59 -32.77 -47.26
N SER A 61 3.56 -32.26 -48.00
CA SER A 61 3.74 -30.95 -48.61
C SER A 61 2.91 -30.69 -49.87
N ARG A 62 2.60 -29.41 -50.12
CA ARG A 62 2.51 -28.66 -51.41
C ARG A 62 1.95 -27.28 -51.01
N GLY A 63 2.50 -26.11 -51.32
CA GLY A 63 3.21 -25.64 -52.51
C GLY A 63 2.47 -24.38 -53.00
N PHE A 64 3.22 -23.41 -53.55
CA PHE A 64 2.82 -22.08 -54.08
C PHE A 64 2.67 -20.94 -53.07
N ALA A 65 3.08 -19.70 -53.32
CA ALA A 65 4.06 -19.08 -54.22
C ALA A 65 4.12 -17.59 -53.79
N SER A 66 5.28 -16.96 -53.97
CA SER A 66 5.49 -15.54 -53.70
C SER A 66 4.73 -14.66 -54.70
N VAL A 67 4.24 -13.50 -54.26
CA VAL A 67 4.10 -12.32 -55.13
C VAL A 67 4.55 -11.07 -54.37
N THR A 68 5.67 -10.52 -54.82
CA THR A 68 6.12 -9.14 -54.63
C THR A 68 5.73 -8.30 -55.84
N ALA A 69 5.25 -7.08 -55.61
CA ALA A 69 5.30 -5.91 -56.52
C ALA A 69 4.82 -4.70 -55.69
N ARG A 70 5.63 -3.68 -55.34
CA ARG A 70 6.37 -2.70 -56.14
C ARG A 70 5.48 -1.93 -57.11
N TRP A 71 5.14 -0.69 -56.72
CA TRP A 71 4.80 0.40 -57.63
C TRP A 71 5.67 1.61 -57.26
N GLN A 72 6.48 2.05 -58.22
CA GLN A 72 7.21 3.33 -58.27
C GLN A 72 6.43 4.28 -59.18
N SER A 73 6.15 5.50 -58.69
CA SER A 73 6.65 6.81 -59.15
C SER A 73 6.16 7.36 -60.49
N MET A 74 5.57 8.55 -60.44
CA MET A 74 5.83 9.76 -61.26
C MET A 74 5.34 10.94 -60.41
N GLY A 75 5.96 12.12 -60.29
CA GLY A 75 7.08 12.77 -60.95
C GLY A 75 6.88 14.30 -60.84
N ALA A 76 7.99 15.05 -60.82
CA ALA A 76 8.12 16.52 -60.79
C ALA A 76 7.84 17.21 -59.43
N GLY A 77 8.73 17.96 -58.79
CA GLY A 77 9.95 18.63 -59.26
C GLY A 77 9.77 20.14 -59.09
N VAL A 78 10.52 20.77 -58.18
CA VAL A 78 11.27 22.02 -58.38
C VAL A 78 12.13 22.26 -57.14
N SER A 79 13.41 22.37 -57.42
CA SER A 79 14.53 22.75 -56.59
C SER A 79 14.60 24.27 -56.46
N THR A 80 15.10 24.79 -55.33
CA THR A 80 16.21 25.77 -55.35
C THR A 80 16.83 25.93 -53.95
N SER A 81 18.14 25.71 -53.92
CA SER A 81 19.14 26.21 -52.98
C SER A 81 19.06 27.76 -52.86
N THR A 82 19.63 28.45 -51.87
CA THR A 82 21.07 28.66 -51.59
C THR A 82 21.14 29.52 -50.30
N SER A 83 21.82 29.08 -49.23
CA SER A 83 23.17 29.51 -48.78
C SER A 83 23.26 30.79 -47.93
N THR A 84 23.81 30.61 -46.72
CA THR A 84 24.79 31.45 -45.98
C THR A 84 24.62 32.98 -45.95
N SER A 85 24.59 33.55 -44.74
CA SER A 85 25.79 34.16 -44.12
C SER A 85 25.51 34.83 -42.76
N THR A 86 26.50 34.67 -41.89
CA THR A 86 26.89 35.44 -40.69
C THR A 86 26.73 36.97 -40.81
N THR A 87 26.30 37.64 -39.73
CA THR A 87 27.11 38.60 -38.94
C THR A 87 26.33 39.23 -37.78
N SER A 88 27.10 39.46 -36.72
CA SER A 88 26.87 40.16 -35.45
C SER A 88 26.88 41.69 -35.56
N PHE A 89 26.15 42.42 -34.70
CA PHE A 89 26.41 43.77 -34.11
C PHE A 89 25.29 44.04 -33.06
N ASN A 90 25.52 44.28 -31.75
CA ASN A 90 25.90 45.53 -31.04
C ASN A 90 25.01 46.74 -31.44
N SER A 91 24.43 47.60 -30.58
CA SER A 91 24.56 47.94 -29.16
C SER A 91 23.37 48.82 -28.70
N ASP A 92 23.33 49.13 -27.40
CA ASP A 92 22.98 50.42 -26.77
C ASP A 92 21.66 50.62 -26.00
N ALA A 93 21.89 51.01 -24.73
CA ALA A 93 20.96 51.56 -23.73
C ALA A 93 20.68 53.06 -24.00
N PRO A 94 19.86 53.74 -23.15
CA PRO A 94 20.51 54.50 -22.06
C PRO A 94 19.71 54.58 -20.72
N SER A 95 20.46 54.87 -19.65
CA SER A 95 20.01 55.37 -18.33
C SER A 95 19.91 56.92 -18.31
N PRO A 96 19.37 57.55 -17.25
CA PRO A 96 20.24 58.25 -16.26
C PRO A 96 19.74 58.15 -14.78
N LEU A 97 20.65 57.97 -13.79
CA LEU A 97 21.18 58.94 -12.78
C LEU A 97 20.11 59.58 -11.86
N ASP A 98 20.19 59.57 -10.52
CA ASP A 98 21.26 60.14 -9.67
C ASP A 98 21.20 59.72 -8.17
N ARG A 99 22.40 59.60 -7.57
CA ARG A 99 22.90 60.05 -6.22
C ARG A 99 22.58 59.35 -4.86
N ASP A 100 23.61 58.61 -4.43
CA ASP A 100 24.33 58.42 -3.13
C ASP A 100 24.38 59.59 -2.09
N PRO A 101 25.10 59.52 -0.92
CA PRO A 101 25.41 58.42 0.06
C PRO A 101 25.48 58.88 1.56
N SER A 102 25.75 57.96 2.52
CA SER A 102 26.60 58.26 3.71
C SER A 102 27.09 57.02 4.52
N ALA A 103 28.43 56.88 4.60
CA ALA A 103 29.34 56.52 5.74
C ALA A 103 29.10 55.25 6.61
N ARG A 104 30.09 54.51 7.17
CA ARG A 104 31.56 54.55 7.39
C ARG A 104 31.95 53.15 7.94
N ALA A 105 32.91 52.41 7.38
CA ALA A 105 34.35 52.29 7.70
C ALA A 105 34.76 51.93 9.16
N GLY A 106 35.56 50.86 9.29
CA GLY A 106 36.39 50.54 10.46
C GLY A 106 37.17 49.22 10.32
N SER A 107 38.46 49.30 10.01
CA SER A 107 39.43 48.20 9.84
C SER A 107 40.45 48.16 11.00
N ILE A 108 41.44 47.25 10.88
CA ILE A 108 42.71 47.09 11.65
C ILE A 108 42.59 46.07 12.81
N GLY A 109 43.48 45.08 13.02
CA GLY A 109 44.75 44.69 12.41
C GLY A 109 45.39 43.54 13.22
N SER A 110 46.30 42.80 12.60
CA SER A 110 47.15 41.76 13.23
C SER A 110 48.21 42.38 14.17
N PRO A 111 48.81 41.60 15.08
CA PRO A 111 50.21 41.21 14.83
C PRO A 111 50.60 39.80 15.33
N SER A 112 51.81 39.40 14.92
CA SER A 112 52.49 38.11 15.06
C SER A 112 53.36 37.96 16.32
N THR A 113 53.55 36.69 16.71
CA THR A 113 54.75 36.03 17.33
C THR A 113 55.28 36.49 18.70
N THR A 114 55.29 35.58 19.69
CA THR A 114 56.52 34.90 20.20
C THR A 114 56.23 33.90 21.33
N ASP A 115 56.82 32.71 21.16
CA ASP A 115 57.38 31.73 22.09
C ASP A 115 57.09 31.79 23.61
N SER A 116 56.65 30.64 24.19
CA SER A 116 57.18 30.10 25.46
C SER A 116 56.62 28.72 25.79
N LEU A 117 57.52 27.74 25.77
CA LEU A 117 57.42 26.39 26.32
C LEU A 117 56.90 26.36 27.77
N ARG A 118 55.93 25.48 28.06
CA ARG A 118 55.80 24.86 29.39
C ARG A 118 55.24 23.44 29.27
N HIS A 119 56.13 22.48 29.51
CA HIS A 119 55.78 21.12 29.89
C HIS A 119 54.86 21.12 31.12
N LYS A 120 53.70 20.46 31.00
CA LYS A 120 53.03 19.82 32.14
C LYS A 120 52.54 18.44 31.70
N MET A 121 53.18 17.42 32.28
CA MET A 121 52.69 16.05 32.30
C MET A 121 51.27 16.04 32.89
N SER A 122 50.31 15.48 32.16
CA SER A 122 49.01 15.11 32.70
C SER A 122 48.77 13.65 32.36
N LEU A 123 48.61 12.86 33.41
CA LEU A 123 48.34 11.43 33.41
C LEU A 123 47.19 11.09 32.46
N SER A 124 47.45 10.19 31.52
CA SER A 124 46.49 9.62 30.59
C SER A 124 45.49 8.76 31.36
N ARG A 125 44.28 9.30 31.54
CA ARG A 125 43.10 8.54 31.95
C ARG A 125 42.79 7.51 30.85
N PRO A 126 42.62 6.22 31.16
CA PRO A 126 42.26 5.23 30.15
C PRO A 126 40.91 5.63 29.52
N PRO A 127 40.70 5.33 28.22
CA PRO A 127 39.45 5.65 27.55
C PRO A 127 38.31 5.01 28.34
N PRO A 128 37.18 5.71 28.56
CA PRO A 128 36.02 5.07 29.15
C PRO A 128 35.67 3.90 28.25
N THR A 129 35.74 2.69 28.80
CA THR A 129 35.11 1.50 28.25
C THR A 129 33.68 1.89 27.95
N SER A 130 33.37 2.04 26.67
CA SER A 130 32.03 2.36 26.20
C SER A 130 31.15 1.16 26.51
N MET A 131 30.55 1.15 27.70
CA MET A 131 29.32 0.41 27.91
C MET A 131 28.33 0.94 26.88
N GLY A 132 27.87 0.03 26.02
CA GLY A 132 27.18 0.33 24.77
C GLY A 132 26.12 1.41 24.94
N SER A 133 26.30 2.52 24.24
CA SER A 133 25.19 3.42 23.98
C SER A 133 24.14 2.60 23.24
N THR A 134 22.94 2.52 23.81
CA THR A 134 21.75 2.06 23.13
C THR A 134 21.49 2.97 21.93
N ASP A 135 22.11 2.67 20.79
CA ASP A 135 21.69 3.19 19.51
C ASP A 135 20.32 2.58 19.23
N LYS A 136 19.27 3.29 19.68
CA LYS A 136 17.84 3.06 19.42
C LYS A 136 17.54 3.23 17.93
N ALA A 137 18.18 2.40 17.10
CA ALA A 137 18.18 2.49 15.66
C ALA A 137 17.82 1.14 15.03
N ALA A 138 17.04 0.30 15.72
CA ALA A 138 16.61 -1.00 15.18
C ALA A 138 15.89 -0.86 13.83
N LEU A 139 15.23 0.28 13.59
CA LEU A 139 14.48 0.57 12.37
C LEU A 139 15.20 1.52 11.40
N ARG A 140 16.51 1.70 11.54
CA ARG A 140 17.34 2.46 10.59
C ARG A 140 18.17 1.53 9.73
N ASP A 141 18.11 1.72 8.42
CA ASP A 141 18.92 0.93 7.50
C ASP A 141 20.30 1.54 7.22
N THR A 142 21.10 0.81 6.44
CA THR A 142 22.48 1.18 6.04
C THR A 142 22.55 2.36 5.08
N HIS A 143 21.39 2.85 4.59
CA HIS A 143 21.27 4.04 3.75
C HIS A 143 20.78 5.27 4.53
N GLY A 144 20.67 5.16 5.86
CA GLY A 144 20.24 6.26 6.73
C GLY A 144 18.74 6.52 6.70
N ARG A 145 17.92 5.63 6.14
CA ARG A 145 16.46 5.78 6.13
C ARG A 145 15.90 5.29 7.46
N GLN A 146 15.17 6.16 8.17
CA GLN A 146 14.41 5.76 9.35
C GLN A 146 13.07 5.17 8.91
N HIS A 147 12.75 3.94 9.32
CA HIS A 147 11.48 3.31 9.00
C HIS A 147 10.42 3.62 10.06
N SER A 148 9.50 4.51 9.72
CA SER A 148 8.45 5.00 10.61
C SER A 148 7.03 4.57 10.20
N TYR A 149 6.90 3.76 9.14
CA TYR A 149 5.62 3.32 8.59
C TYR A 149 5.55 1.79 8.46
N LEU A 150 4.72 1.16 9.31
CA LEU A 150 4.43 -0.27 9.28
C LEU A 150 3.12 -0.56 8.54
N ARG A 151 3.13 -1.53 7.62
CA ARG A 151 1.89 -2.15 7.11
C ARG A 151 1.74 -3.54 7.69
N ILE A 152 0.52 -3.88 8.10
CA ILE A 152 0.19 -5.20 8.63
C ILE A 152 -0.93 -5.79 7.79
N SER A 153 -0.64 -6.87 7.08
CA SER A 153 -1.64 -7.69 6.38
C SER A 153 -2.36 -8.56 7.40
N LEU A 154 -3.69 -8.45 7.47
CA LEU A 154 -4.49 -9.09 8.50
C LEU A 154 -5.04 -10.45 8.09
N THR A 155 -5.16 -10.69 6.79
CA THR A 155 -5.75 -11.89 6.20
C THR A 155 -5.32 -11.99 4.74
N GLU A 156 -5.32 -13.18 4.17
CA GLU A 156 -5.13 -13.41 2.72
C GLU A 156 -6.48 -13.53 1.99
N ARG A 157 -7.60 -13.56 2.73
CA ARG A 157 -8.93 -13.66 2.14
C ARG A 157 -9.33 -12.33 1.53
N CYS A 158 -9.93 -12.38 0.35
CA CYS A 158 -10.53 -11.23 -0.31
C CYS A 158 -11.87 -11.61 -0.94
N ASN A 159 -12.84 -10.72 -0.87
CA ASN A 159 -14.15 -10.83 -1.52
C ASN A 159 -14.14 -10.30 -2.98
N LEU A 160 -12.98 -9.85 -3.48
CA LEU A 160 -12.74 -9.49 -4.88
C LEU A 160 -11.70 -10.40 -5.55
N ARG A 161 -11.61 -10.35 -6.89
CA ARG A 161 -10.62 -11.08 -7.71
C ARG A 161 -10.02 -10.16 -8.78
N CYS A 162 -9.45 -9.03 -8.33
CA CYS A 162 -8.99 -7.97 -9.22
C CYS A 162 -7.89 -8.43 -10.19
N LEU A 163 -7.99 -7.99 -11.45
CA LEU A 163 -7.10 -8.39 -12.56
C LEU A 163 -5.61 -8.20 -12.26
N TYR A 164 -5.24 -7.15 -11.52
CA TYR A 164 -3.86 -6.79 -11.21
C TYR A 164 -3.34 -7.35 -9.88
N CYS A 165 -4.19 -7.99 -9.08
CA CYS A 165 -3.89 -8.35 -7.69
C CYS A 165 -3.71 -9.86 -7.49
N MET A 166 -4.66 -10.66 -7.99
CA MET A 166 -4.66 -12.11 -7.82
C MET A 166 -5.30 -12.82 -9.03
N PRO A 167 -4.92 -14.08 -9.29
CA PRO A 167 -5.53 -14.88 -10.34
C PRO A 167 -7.03 -15.12 -10.10
N GLU A 168 -7.75 -15.54 -11.13
CA GLU A 168 -9.21 -15.65 -11.12
C GLU A 168 -9.69 -16.73 -10.16
N GLU A 169 -9.02 -17.87 -10.24
CA GLU A 169 -9.12 -19.04 -9.37
C GLU A 169 -8.77 -18.75 -7.91
N GLY A 170 -8.15 -17.60 -7.63
CA GLY A 170 -7.63 -17.22 -6.32
C GLY A 170 -6.31 -17.92 -6.00
N ILE A 171 -5.91 -17.86 -4.74
CA ILE A 171 -4.65 -18.43 -4.27
C ILE A 171 -4.91 -19.47 -3.17
N PRO A 172 -4.01 -20.45 -2.98
CA PRO A 172 -4.01 -21.28 -1.79
C PRO A 172 -3.91 -20.38 -0.54
N LEU A 173 -4.81 -20.59 0.41
CA LEU A 173 -4.87 -19.78 1.63
C LEU A 173 -4.11 -20.46 2.75
N THR A 174 -3.37 -19.67 3.52
CA THR A 174 -2.73 -20.11 4.75
C THR A 174 -3.80 -20.53 5.78
N PRO A 175 -3.68 -21.72 6.39
CA PRO A 175 -4.54 -22.17 7.49
C PRO A 175 -4.60 -21.14 8.63
N SER A 176 -5.75 -21.05 9.30
CA SER A 176 -6.00 -20.01 10.31
C SER A 176 -5.06 -20.08 11.51
N ASP A 177 -4.66 -21.29 11.92
CA ASP A 177 -3.68 -21.52 12.98
C ASP A 177 -2.29 -21.01 12.62
N LYS A 178 -1.99 -20.83 11.33
CA LYS A 178 -0.75 -20.23 10.82
C LYS A 178 -0.86 -18.72 10.60
N LEU A 179 -2.01 -18.09 10.79
CA LEU A 179 -2.11 -16.63 10.73
C LEU A 179 -1.74 -15.98 12.07
N LEU A 180 -1.37 -14.70 12.03
CA LEU A 180 -1.16 -13.91 13.24
C LEU A 180 -2.49 -13.69 13.99
N SER A 181 -2.50 -14.06 15.27
CA SER A 181 -3.57 -13.72 16.21
C SER A 181 -3.60 -12.21 16.53
N GLN A 182 -4.71 -11.74 17.09
CA GLN A 182 -4.85 -10.34 17.52
C GLN A 182 -3.77 -9.96 18.55
N ALA A 183 -3.49 -10.83 19.53
CA ALA A 183 -2.45 -10.59 20.54
C ALA A 183 -1.04 -10.51 19.93
N GLU A 184 -0.73 -11.36 18.94
CA GLU A 184 0.56 -11.31 18.23
C GLU A 184 0.70 -10.03 17.39
N ILE A 185 -0.39 -9.56 16.76
CA ILE A 185 -0.40 -8.28 16.03
C ILE A 185 -0.14 -7.12 16.98
N ALA A 186 -0.81 -7.10 18.14
CA ALA A 186 -0.63 -6.05 19.14
C ALA A 186 0.81 -6.04 19.68
N ARG A 187 1.38 -7.21 20.00
CA ARG A 187 2.78 -7.36 20.45
C ARG A 187 3.76 -6.82 19.41
N LEU A 188 3.64 -7.25 18.15
CA LEU A 188 4.50 -6.80 17.07
C LEU A 188 4.36 -5.30 16.84
N ALA A 189 3.13 -4.77 16.74
CA ALA A 189 2.91 -3.34 16.57
C ALA A 189 3.53 -2.54 17.72
N GLY A 190 3.38 -2.99 18.97
CA GLY A 190 4.01 -2.36 20.14
C GLY A 190 5.54 -2.34 20.09
N LEU A 191 6.17 -3.40 19.57
CA LEU A 191 7.62 -3.41 19.32
C LEU A 191 8.04 -2.34 18.30
N PHE A 192 7.38 -2.33 17.15
CA PHE A 192 7.70 -1.37 16.09
C PHE A 192 7.44 0.09 16.51
N VAL A 193 6.37 0.35 17.26
CA VAL A 193 6.04 1.71 17.74
C VAL A 193 7.09 2.20 18.74
N ARG A 194 7.52 1.36 19.68
CA ARG A 194 8.61 1.69 20.63
C ARG A 194 9.92 2.06 19.93
N GLU A 195 10.17 1.47 18.76
CA GLU A 195 11.35 1.76 17.92
C GLU A 195 11.14 2.89 16.89
N GLY A 196 10.05 3.66 17.00
CA GLY A 196 9.84 4.89 16.23
C GLY A 196 8.85 4.79 15.07
N VAL A 197 8.11 3.69 14.92
CA VAL A 197 6.95 3.66 14.02
C VAL A 197 5.86 4.57 14.55
N SER A 198 5.47 5.56 13.73
CA SER A 198 4.40 6.52 14.05
C SER A 198 3.15 6.32 13.19
N LYS A 199 3.23 5.47 12.16
CA LYS A 199 2.12 5.19 11.24
C LYS A 199 1.96 3.66 11.09
N VAL A 200 0.77 3.15 11.37
CA VAL A 200 0.39 1.75 11.12
C VAL A 200 -0.74 1.72 10.10
N ARG A 201 -0.63 0.88 9.06
CA ARG A 201 -1.66 0.66 8.05
C ARG A 201 -2.09 -0.80 8.04
N LEU A 202 -3.36 -1.02 8.35
CA LEU A 202 -4.03 -2.30 8.20
C LEU A 202 -4.38 -2.56 6.73
N THR A 203 -4.01 -3.73 6.25
CA THR A 203 -4.28 -4.22 4.90
C THR A 203 -4.58 -5.73 4.97
N GLY A 204 -4.55 -6.44 3.85
CA GLY A 204 -4.82 -7.86 3.75
C GLY A 204 -4.84 -8.32 2.30
N GLY A 205 -5.64 -9.34 2.04
CA GLY A 205 -6.61 -9.28 0.96
C GLY A 205 -7.63 -8.18 1.26
N GLU A 206 -8.67 -8.50 2.04
CA GLU A 206 -9.65 -7.52 2.50
C GLU A 206 -9.75 -7.51 4.04
N PRO A 207 -9.27 -6.46 4.73
CA PRO A 207 -9.29 -6.37 6.19
C PRO A 207 -10.67 -6.58 6.82
N THR A 208 -11.72 -6.09 6.16
CA THR A 208 -13.09 -6.16 6.70
C THR A 208 -13.65 -7.57 6.77
N LEU A 209 -12.97 -8.58 6.20
CA LEU A 209 -13.34 -10.00 6.37
C LEU A 209 -12.88 -10.60 7.70
N ARG A 210 -11.99 -9.92 8.43
CA ARG A 210 -11.56 -10.34 9.75
C ARG A 210 -12.60 -9.93 10.81
N SER A 211 -12.96 -10.86 11.70
CA SER A 211 -14.04 -10.66 12.68
C SER A 211 -13.62 -9.77 13.85
N ASP A 212 -12.38 -9.92 14.30
CA ASP A 212 -11.71 -9.18 15.40
C ASP A 212 -11.09 -7.84 14.94
N LEU A 213 -11.47 -7.31 13.77
CA LEU A 213 -10.88 -6.08 13.22
C LEU A 213 -11.04 -4.87 14.16
N GLY A 214 -12.18 -4.75 14.84
CA GLY A 214 -12.43 -3.68 15.82
C GLY A 214 -11.45 -3.74 16.99
N GLU A 215 -11.28 -4.93 17.57
CA GLU A 215 -10.35 -5.19 18.68
C GLU A 215 -8.90 -4.90 18.27
N ILE A 216 -8.50 -5.23 17.04
CA ILE A 216 -7.17 -4.90 16.52
C ILE A 216 -6.96 -3.38 16.45
N VAL A 217 -7.95 -2.63 15.96
CA VAL A 217 -7.86 -1.17 15.89
C VAL A 217 -7.78 -0.56 17.30
N GLU A 218 -8.56 -1.09 18.24
CA GLU A 218 -8.53 -0.66 19.65
C GLU A 218 -7.17 -0.92 20.30
N SER A 219 -6.60 -2.12 20.15
CA SER A 219 -5.26 -2.42 20.65
C SER A 219 -4.17 -1.56 20.01
N LEU A 220 -4.31 -1.17 18.74
CA LEU A 220 -3.40 -0.20 18.13
C LEU A 220 -3.58 1.19 18.73
N ASN A 221 -4.82 1.60 19.04
CA ASN A 221 -5.12 2.90 19.63
C ASN A 221 -4.48 3.07 21.02
N GLU A 222 -4.36 1.98 21.78
CA GLU A 222 -3.62 1.94 23.06
C GLU A 222 -2.12 2.24 22.91
N LEU A 223 -1.55 2.14 21.71
CA LEU A 223 -0.13 2.44 21.45
C LEU A 223 0.16 3.93 21.21
N ARG A 224 -0.87 4.80 21.21
CA ARG A 224 -0.67 6.25 21.03
C ARG A 224 0.28 6.89 22.04
N PRO A 225 0.22 6.57 23.36
CA PRO A 225 1.18 7.08 24.34
C PRO A 225 2.63 6.67 24.05
N LEU A 226 2.85 5.59 23.29
CA LEU A 226 4.16 5.12 22.87
C LEU A 226 4.68 5.79 21.58
N GLY A 227 3.89 6.70 20.98
CA GLY A 227 4.29 7.48 19.82
C GLY A 227 3.53 7.16 18.52
N LEU A 228 2.56 6.23 18.55
CA LEU A 228 1.70 5.99 17.38
C LEU A 228 0.80 7.20 17.12
N ARG A 229 0.86 7.76 15.90
CA ARG A 229 0.07 8.94 15.52
C ARG A 229 -1.08 8.59 14.59
N GLN A 230 -0.86 7.67 13.66
CA GLN A 230 -1.82 7.36 12.60
C GLN A 230 -2.13 5.87 12.56
N ILE A 231 -3.43 5.55 12.66
CA ILE A 231 -3.98 4.24 12.36
C ILE A 231 -4.73 4.38 11.06
N GLY A 232 -4.24 3.68 10.05
CA GLY A 232 -4.82 3.71 8.73
C GLY A 232 -5.32 2.34 8.30
N MET A 233 -6.25 2.32 7.33
CA MET A 233 -6.65 1.09 6.65
C MET A 233 -6.64 1.28 5.13
N THR A 234 -6.36 0.20 4.39
CA THR A 234 -6.63 0.08 2.95
C THR A 234 -7.69 -1.00 2.75
N SER A 235 -8.81 -0.69 2.10
CA SER A 235 -9.93 -1.62 1.88
C SER A 235 -10.52 -1.42 0.49
N ASN A 236 -11.12 -2.46 -0.07
CA ASN A 236 -11.95 -2.33 -1.28
C ASN A 236 -13.31 -1.68 -1.01
N GLY A 237 -13.69 -1.49 0.26
CA GLY A 237 -14.88 -0.72 0.64
C GLY A 237 -16.21 -1.47 0.58
N ILE A 238 -16.31 -2.68 0.03
CA ILE A 238 -17.63 -3.34 -0.17
C ILE A 238 -18.38 -3.53 1.15
N SER A 239 -17.69 -3.98 2.19
CA SER A 239 -18.30 -4.26 3.51
C SER A 239 -18.05 -3.16 4.53
N LEU A 240 -17.47 -2.03 4.12
CA LEU A 240 -16.88 -1.07 5.06
C LEU A 240 -17.92 -0.12 5.68
N HIS A 241 -18.88 0.41 4.91
CA HIS A 241 -19.86 1.39 5.39
C HIS A 241 -20.57 1.01 6.70
N ARG A 242 -20.84 -0.28 6.92
CA ARG A 242 -21.47 -0.79 8.15
C ARG A 242 -20.51 -0.83 9.35
N LYS A 243 -19.22 -1.05 9.11
CA LYS A 243 -18.19 -1.20 10.16
C LYS A 243 -17.50 0.12 10.48
N LEU A 244 -17.47 1.06 9.52
CA LEU A 244 -16.66 2.27 9.59
C LEU A 244 -16.94 3.13 10.84
N PRO A 245 -18.19 3.38 11.28
CA PRO A 245 -18.43 4.18 12.49
C PRO A 245 -17.77 3.58 13.73
N SER A 246 -17.87 2.26 13.90
CA SER A 246 -17.23 1.55 15.01
C SER A 246 -15.71 1.61 14.91
N LEU A 247 -15.14 1.41 13.72
CA LEU A 247 -13.68 1.49 13.52
C LEU A 247 -13.12 2.89 13.82
N VAL A 248 -13.84 3.95 13.43
CA VAL A 248 -13.46 5.33 13.76
C VAL A 248 -13.53 5.55 15.27
N SER A 249 -14.58 5.08 15.94
CA SER A 249 -14.67 5.16 17.42
C SER A 249 -13.56 4.38 18.14
N SER A 250 -13.08 3.28 17.54
CA SER A 250 -11.94 2.52 18.06
C SER A 250 -10.57 3.16 17.78
N GLY A 251 -10.51 4.24 16.98
CA GLY A 251 -9.28 5.02 16.75
C GLY A 251 -8.75 5.03 15.32
N LEU A 252 -9.46 4.47 14.33
CA LEU A 252 -9.09 4.56 12.91
C LEU A 252 -9.20 6.00 12.40
N THR A 253 -8.08 6.57 11.92
CA THR A 253 -8.06 7.98 11.46
C THR A 253 -7.93 8.15 9.95
N HIS A 254 -7.29 7.22 9.25
CA HIS A 254 -7.00 7.35 7.82
C HIS A 254 -7.57 6.19 6.99
N LEU A 255 -8.24 6.50 5.88
CA LEU A 255 -8.81 5.49 4.98
C LEU A 255 -8.25 5.61 3.55
N ASN A 256 -7.80 4.49 3.00
CA ASN A 256 -7.58 4.32 1.57
C ASN A 256 -8.65 3.36 1.02
N LEU A 257 -9.39 3.78 0.01
CA LEU A 257 -10.30 2.91 -0.73
C LEU A 257 -9.69 2.56 -2.10
N SER A 258 -9.65 1.28 -2.44
CA SER A 258 -9.28 0.83 -3.78
C SER A 258 -10.52 0.87 -4.69
N LEU A 259 -10.51 1.78 -5.67
CA LEU A 259 -11.61 1.97 -6.62
C LEU A 259 -10.99 2.36 -7.97
N ASP A 260 -10.93 1.42 -8.91
CA ASP A 260 -10.14 1.61 -10.13
C ASP A 260 -10.89 2.28 -11.29
N THR A 261 -12.19 2.52 -11.12
CA THR A 261 -13.07 3.15 -12.11
C THR A 261 -14.33 3.70 -11.43
N LEU A 262 -14.92 4.76 -12.01
CA LEU A 262 -16.22 5.30 -11.64
C LEU A 262 -17.38 4.70 -12.45
N ASP A 263 -17.09 3.79 -13.38
CA ASP A 263 -18.06 3.04 -14.17
C ASP A 263 -18.40 1.71 -13.46
N PRO A 264 -19.68 1.48 -13.08
CA PRO A 264 -20.09 0.25 -12.40
C PRO A 264 -19.84 -1.05 -13.18
N PHE A 265 -19.97 -1.03 -14.51
CA PHE A 265 -19.75 -2.21 -15.36
C PHE A 265 -18.25 -2.49 -15.47
N LYS A 266 -17.44 -1.46 -15.67
CA LYS A 266 -15.99 -1.61 -15.69
C LYS A 266 -15.46 -2.04 -14.32
N PHE A 267 -16.08 -1.59 -13.23
CA PHE A 267 -15.74 -2.04 -11.88
C PHE A 267 -15.92 -3.56 -11.76
N GLU A 268 -17.05 -4.09 -12.21
CA GLU A 268 -17.31 -5.54 -12.19
C GLU A 268 -16.33 -6.29 -13.09
N PHE A 269 -15.98 -5.76 -14.26
CA PHE A 269 -14.95 -6.33 -15.12
C PHE A 269 -13.57 -6.39 -14.43
N MET A 270 -13.14 -5.28 -13.84
CA MET A 270 -11.80 -5.17 -13.23
C MET A 270 -11.66 -5.98 -11.94
N THR A 271 -12.73 -6.07 -11.15
CA THR A 271 -12.73 -6.74 -9.84
C THR A 271 -13.30 -8.17 -9.88
N ARG A 272 -13.91 -8.55 -11.02
CA ARG A 272 -14.67 -9.78 -11.28
C ARG A 272 -15.85 -10.03 -10.33
N ARG A 273 -16.33 -8.99 -9.66
CA ARG A 273 -17.45 -9.05 -8.71
C ARG A 273 -18.21 -7.73 -8.72
N ARG A 274 -19.50 -7.81 -8.41
CA ARG A 274 -20.33 -6.62 -8.15
C ARG A 274 -19.96 -6.01 -6.80
N GLY A 275 -20.18 -4.71 -6.65
CA GLY A 275 -19.90 -4.03 -5.38
C GLY A 275 -19.75 -2.51 -5.44
N PHE A 276 -19.70 -1.92 -6.64
CA PHE A 276 -19.49 -0.49 -6.87
C PHE A 276 -20.29 0.41 -5.91
N GLU A 277 -21.61 0.25 -5.85
CA GLU A 277 -22.50 1.04 -4.98
C GLU A 277 -22.13 0.95 -3.49
N ALA A 278 -21.64 -0.21 -3.03
CA ALA A 278 -21.22 -0.38 -1.65
C ALA A 278 -19.88 0.33 -1.35
N VAL A 279 -19.00 0.43 -2.35
CA VAL A 279 -17.77 1.21 -2.26
C VAL A 279 -18.09 2.71 -2.18
N ILE A 280 -18.97 3.21 -3.05
CA ILE A 280 -19.41 4.61 -3.04
C ILE A 280 -20.07 4.96 -1.70
N ARG A 281 -20.98 4.12 -1.18
CA ARG A 281 -21.54 4.31 0.17
C ARG A 281 -20.48 4.37 1.27
N SER A 282 -19.41 3.59 1.15
CA SER A 282 -18.32 3.60 2.14
C SER A 282 -17.46 4.85 2.04
N LEU A 283 -17.26 5.36 0.82
CA LEU A 283 -16.60 6.64 0.58
C LEU A 283 -17.43 7.79 1.17
N ASP A 284 -18.71 7.87 0.84
CA ASP A 284 -19.59 8.93 1.34
C ASP A 284 -19.70 8.87 2.87
N LYS A 285 -19.77 7.66 3.46
CA LYS A 285 -19.77 7.49 4.92
C LYS A 285 -18.46 7.95 5.56
N ALA A 286 -17.32 7.71 4.92
CA ALA A 286 -16.03 8.18 5.42
C ALA A 286 -15.93 9.71 5.45
N LEU A 287 -16.49 10.37 4.43
CA LEU A 287 -16.58 11.82 4.36
C LEU A 287 -17.56 12.39 5.40
N GLU A 288 -18.73 11.76 5.56
CA GLU A 288 -19.73 12.13 6.56
C GLU A 288 -19.17 12.07 8.00
N LEU A 289 -18.35 11.05 8.29
CA LEU A 289 -17.71 10.88 9.60
C LEU A 289 -16.54 11.86 9.85
N GLY A 290 -16.16 12.67 8.87
CA GLY A 290 -15.09 13.66 9.02
C GLY A 290 -13.72 13.03 9.28
N MET A 291 -13.42 11.87 8.67
CA MET A 291 -12.10 11.23 8.82
C MET A 291 -10.97 12.18 8.41
N GLU A 292 -9.85 12.16 9.14
CA GLU A 292 -8.70 13.05 8.89
C GLU A 292 -8.16 12.97 7.45
N SER A 293 -8.23 11.78 6.84
CA SER A 293 -7.81 11.59 5.45
C SER A 293 -8.55 10.45 4.78
N VAL A 294 -9.17 10.74 3.64
CA VAL A 294 -9.80 9.77 2.75
C VAL A 294 -9.13 9.83 1.38
N LYS A 295 -8.55 8.72 0.93
CA LYS A 295 -7.84 8.61 -0.34
C LYS A 295 -8.45 7.51 -1.21
N LEU A 296 -8.58 7.78 -2.51
CA LEU A 296 -8.90 6.75 -3.50
C LEU A 296 -7.60 6.26 -4.15
N ASN A 297 -7.45 4.96 -4.29
CA ASN A 297 -6.34 4.33 -5.00
C ASN A 297 -6.87 3.72 -6.31
N VAL A 298 -6.24 4.10 -7.41
CA VAL A 298 -6.61 3.71 -8.77
C VAL A 298 -5.38 3.08 -9.41
N VAL A 299 -5.35 1.76 -9.59
CA VAL A 299 -4.32 1.11 -10.40
C VAL A 299 -4.67 1.31 -11.87
N VAL A 300 -3.77 1.95 -12.61
CA VAL A 300 -4.02 2.30 -14.01
C VAL A 300 -3.41 1.25 -14.93
N LEU A 301 -4.27 0.68 -15.78
CA LEU A 301 -3.96 -0.34 -16.77
C LEU A 301 -4.21 0.22 -18.18
N LYS A 302 -3.19 0.17 -19.04
CA LYS A 302 -3.29 0.63 -20.43
C LYS A 302 -4.38 -0.14 -21.18
N GLY A 303 -5.22 0.59 -21.91
CA GLY A 303 -6.32 0.03 -22.69
C GLY A 303 -7.50 -0.47 -21.85
N VAL A 304 -7.52 -0.18 -20.55
CA VAL A 304 -8.60 -0.58 -19.64
C VAL A 304 -9.22 0.63 -18.96
N ASN A 305 -8.44 1.38 -18.18
CA ASN A 305 -8.91 2.52 -17.38
C ASN A 305 -7.95 3.72 -17.44
N ASP A 306 -7.07 3.81 -18.43
CA ASP A 306 -6.07 4.88 -18.59
C ASP A 306 -6.58 6.11 -19.37
N GLY A 307 -7.81 6.04 -19.89
CA GLY A 307 -8.47 7.10 -20.66
C GLY A 307 -9.46 7.90 -19.83
N GLN A 308 -10.75 7.74 -20.14
CA GLN A 308 -11.83 8.54 -19.55
C GLN A 308 -11.92 8.40 -18.03
N ASP A 309 -11.67 7.22 -17.46
CA ASP A 309 -11.74 6.99 -16.00
C ASP A 309 -10.81 7.90 -15.21
N VAL A 310 -9.57 8.09 -15.70
CA VAL A 310 -8.60 9.00 -15.08
C VAL A 310 -9.16 10.41 -15.03
N LEU A 311 -9.74 10.87 -16.15
CA LEU A 311 -10.31 12.21 -16.27
C LEU A 311 -11.56 12.38 -15.40
N ASP A 312 -12.39 11.33 -15.29
CA ASP A 312 -13.56 11.32 -14.42
C ASP A 312 -13.16 11.36 -12.94
N PHE A 313 -12.10 10.67 -12.55
CA PHE A 313 -11.55 10.77 -11.21
C PHE A 313 -10.99 12.15 -10.90
N VAL A 314 -10.28 12.79 -11.83
CA VAL A 314 -9.84 14.18 -11.64
C VAL A 314 -11.05 15.08 -11.45
N GLN A 315 -12.06 14.95 -12.32
CA GLN A 315 -13.32 15.68 -12.23
C GLN A 315 -14.06 15.43 -10.90
N PHE A 316 -14.01 14.21 -10.37
CA PHE A 316 -14.61 13.82 -9.10
C PHE A 316 -14.02 14.58 -7.90
N THR A 317 -12.77 15.06 -8.00
CA THR A 317 -12.12 15.87 -6.96
C THR A 317 -12.54 17.34 -6.95
N ARG A 318 -13.40 17.78 -7.89
CA ARG A 318 -13.84 19.18 -7.97
C ARG A 318 -14.52 19.64 -6.68
N ASP A 319 -15.52 18.89 -6.23
CA ASP A 319 -16.39 19.29 -5.11
C ASP A 319 -16.14 18.46 -3.84
N LYS A 320 -15.27 17.45 -3.90
CA LYS A 320 -14.98 16.53 -2.80
C LYS A 320 -13.55 16.71 -2.29
N PRO A 321 -13.32 16.86 -0.98
CA PRO A 321 -11.98 16.98 -0.38
C PRO A 321 -11.28 15.62 -0.28
N VAL A 322 -11.22 14.90 -1.40
CA VAL A 322 -10.60 13.57 -1.52
C VAL A 322 -9.30 13.67 -2.31
N THR A 323 -8.33 12.82 -1.97
CA THR A 323 -7.13 12.64 -2.79
C THR A 323 -7.26 11.38 -3.63
N VAL A 324 -7.28 11.51 -4.96
CA VAL A 324 -7.21 10.35 -5.86
C VAL A 324 -5.77 10.05 -6.22
N ARG A 325 -5.31 8.82 -6.01
CA ARG A 325 -3.94 8.39 -6.31
C ARG A 325 -3.93 7.40 -7.44
N PHE A 326 -3.34 7.80 -8.56
CA PHE A 326 -3.06 6.94 -9.69
C PHE A 326 -1.78 6.16 -9.42
N ILE A 327 -1.85 4.84 -9.55
CA ILE A 327 -0.77 3.90 -9.21
C ILE A 327 -0.34 3.20 -10.49
N GLU A 328 0.95 3.23 -10.77
CA GLU A 328 1.53 2.45 -11.86
C GLU A 328 1.31 0.96 -11.59
N TYR A 329 0.87 0.24 -12.62
CA TYR A 329 0.78 -1.20 -12.59
C TYR A 329 2.18 -1.80 -12.29
N MET A 330 2.25 -2.91 -11.55
CA MET A 330 3.49 -3.49 -11.04
C MET A 330 3.51 -5.02 -11.19
N PRO A 331 4.69 -5.65 -11.32
CA PRO A 331 4.83 -7.10 -11.42
C PRO A 331 4.65 -7.81 -10.07
N PHE A 332 3.75 -8.80 -10.02
CA PHE A 332 3.58 -9.73 -8.89
C PHE A 332 3.18 -11.12 -9.40
N ASP A 333 3.46 -12.16 -8.61
CA ASP A 333 3.09 -13.52 -9.00
C ASP A 333 1.56 -13.62 -9.18
N GLY A 334 1.16 -14.21 -10.31
CA GLY A 334 -0.24 -14.49 -10.64
C GLY A 334 -1.02 -13.32 -11.27
N ASN A 335 -0.45 -12.12 -11.45
CA ASN A 335 -1.18 -10.99 -12.06
C ASN A 335 -0.99 -10.84 -13.58
N LYS A 336 -0.24 -11.72 -14.24
CA LYS A 336 0.03 -11.68 -15.69
C LYS A 336 0.57 -10.31 -16.14
N TRP A 337 1.51 -9.76 -15.37
CA TRP A 337 2.20 -8.52 -15.67
C TRP A 337 2.75 -8.49 -17.10
N GLN A 338 2.60 -7.33 -17.76
CA GLN A 338 3.12 -7.06 -19.09
C GLN A 338 3.53 -5.59 -19.19
N MET A 339 4.72 -5.31 -19.70
CA MET A 339 5.21 -3.94 -19.87
C MET A 339 4.27 -3.09 -20.72
N GLY A 340 3.66 -3.67 -21.77
CA GLY A 340 2.70 -2.98 -22.63
C GLY A 340 1.42 -2.49 -21.92
N LYS A 341 1.16 -2.95 -20.69
CA LYS A 341 0.02 -2.50 -19.86
C LYS A 341 0.38 -1.40 -18.87
N LEU A 342 1.66 -1.05 -18.74
CA LEU A 342 2.12 0.08 -17.93
C LEU A 342 1.74 1.40 -18.61
N VAL A 343 1.25 2.34 -17.82
CA VAL A 343 1.08 3.74 -18.22
C VAL A 343 1.97 4.57 -17.32
N SER A 344 2.83 5.39 -17.92
CA SER A 344 3.76 6.20 -17.13
C SER A 344 3.04 7.36 -16.47
N TYR A 345 3.59 7.83 -15.36
CA TYR A 345 3.12 9.05 -14.73
C TYR A 345 3.10 10.26 -15.68
N ARG A 346 4.11 10.40 -16.55
CA ARG A 346 4.18 11.52 -17.49
C ARG A 346 3.03 11.48 -18.49
N ASP A 347 2.75 10.31 -19.06
CA ASP A 347 1.63 10.13 -20.00
C ASP A 347 0.29 10.49 -19.34
N LEU A 348 0.08 10.10 -18.07
CA LEU A 348 -1.15 10.45 -17.35
C LEU A 348 -1.21 11.93 -17.01
N LEU A 349 -0.11 12.53 -16.55
CA LEU A 349 -0.06 13.95 -16.23
C LEU A 349 -0.36 14.80 -17.46
N ASP A 350 0.28 14.50 -18.60
CA ASP A 350 0.07 15.19 -19.87
C ASP A 350 -1.39 15.08 -20.33
N ARG A 351 -1.98 13.89 -20.23
CA ARG A 351 -3.40 13.66 -20.54
C ARG A 351 -4.33 14.50 -19.67
N ILE A 352 -4.04 14.58 -18.37
CA ILE A 352 -4.83 15.37 -17.42
C ILE A 352 -4.68 16.86 -17.72
N GLN A 353 -3.45 17.33 -17.95
CA GLN A 353 -3.17 18.73 -18.27
C GLN A 353 -3.82 19.16 -19.59
N HIS A 354 -3.89 18.27 -20.58
CA HIS A 354 -4.56 18.54 -21.84
C HIS A 354 -6.06 18.86 -21.66
N LYS A 355 -6.75 18.22 -20.70
CA LYS A 355 -8.18 18.46 -20.44
C LYS A 355 -8.44 19.58 -19.41
N PHE A 356 -7.64 19.64 -18.35
CA PHE A 356 -7.89 20.53 -17.20
C PHE A 356 -7.00 21.78 -17.17
N GLY A 357 -6.09 21.93 -18.14
CA GLY A 357 -5.10 23.01 -18.16
C GLY A 357 -3.92 22.71 -17.23
N PRO A 358 -3.07 23.71 -16.93
CA PRO A 358 -1.92 23.54 -16.03
C PRO A 358 -2.34 23.14 -14.60
N LEU A 359 -1.63 22.18 -14.02
CA LEU A 359 -1.84 21.71 -12.64
C LEU A 359 -0.83 22.35 -11.69
N GLU A 360 -1.25 22.59 -10.44
CA GLU A 360 -0.39 23.04 -9.36
C GLU A 360 0.31 21.85 -8.70
N ARG A 361 1.64 21.92 -8.57
CA ARG A 361 2.41 20.90 -7.84
C ARG A 361 2.30 21.15 -6.34
N LEU A 362 1.79 20.17 -5.61
CA LEU A 362 1.76 20.22 -4.14
C LEU A 362 3.14 19.90 -3.56
N ARG A 363 3.42 20.39 -2.35
CA ARG A 363 4.65 20.03 -1.62
C ARG A 363 4.55 18.59 -1.11
N ASP A 364 5.57 17.79 -1.37
CA ASP A 364 5.67 16.43 -0.83
C ASP A 364 6.26 16.46 0.59
N ASP A 365 5.81 15.55 1.45
CA ASP A 365 6.53 15.22 2.68
C ASP A 365 7.83 14.43 2.36
N ASP A 366 8.81 14.47 3.27
CA ASP A 366 10.13 13.85 3.07
C ASP A 366 10.10 12.37 2.63
N ASN A 367 9.05 11.63 3.01
CA ASN A 367 8.89 10.20 2.71
C ASN A 367 7.65 9.88 1.89
N ASP A 368 7.08 10.87 1.20
CA ASP A 368 5.87 10.67 0.41
C ASP A 368 6.13 9.79 -0.80
N THR A 369 5.20 8.87 -1.02
CA THR A 369 5.29 7.92 -2.15
C THR A 369 4.52 8.38 -3.37
N SER A 370 3.77 9.48 -3.24
CA SER A 370 2.95 10.04 -4.30
C SER A 370 3.37 11.47 -4.59
N LYS A 371 3.51 11.81 -5.87
CA LYS A 371 3.68 13.19 -6.33
C LYS A 371 2.32 13.86 -6.36
N GLY A 372 2.04 14.74 -5.41
CA GLY A 372 0.76 15.42 -5.28
C GLY A 372 0.58 16.59 -6.26
N TRP A 373 -0.58 16.67 -6.90
CA TRP A 373 -0.97 17.76 -7.78
C TRP A 373 -2.41 18.20 -7.49
N ARG A 374 -2.75 19.43 -7.89
CA ARG A 374 -4.10 19.98 -7.77
C ARG A 374 -4.49 20.71 -9.05
N VAL A 375 -5.75 20.55 -9.45
CA VAL A 375 -6.36 21.42 -10.46
C VAL A 375 -6.81 22.72 -9.77
N PRO A 376 -6.40 23.90 -10.24
CA PRO A 376 -6.81 25.16 -9.64
C PRO A 376 -8.33 25.25 -9.45
N GLY A 377 -8.76 25.65 -8.24
CA GLY A 377 -10.17 25.76 -7.88
C GLY A 377 -10.87 24.46 -7.45
N PHE A 378 -10.22 23.30 -7.54
CA PHE A 378 -10.80 22.04 -7.06
C PHE A 378 -10.57 21.87 -5.56
N ALA A 379 -11.55 21.31 -4.85
CA ALA A 379 -11.49 21.05 -3.41
C ALA A 379 -10.49 19.94 -3.05
N GLY A 380 -10.42 18.89 -3.88
CA GLY A 380 -9.55 17.75 -3.68
C GLY A 380 -8.17 17.88 -4.33
N SER A 381 -7.49 16.74 -4.46
CA SER A 381 -6.19 16.65 -5.10
C SER A 381 -6.00 15.31 -5.80
N ILE A 382 -5.01 15.24 -6.68
CA ILE A 382 -4.57 13.99 -7.29
C ILE A 382 -3.13 13.69 -6.86
N GLY A 383 -2.73 12.42 -6.95
CA GLY A 383 -1.36 12.02 -6.68
C GLY A 383 -0.93 10.88 -7.58
N PHE A 384 0.36 10.78 -7.86
CA PHE A 384 0.90 9.72 -8.71
C PHE A 384 1.91 8.88 -7.95
N ILE A 385 1.65 7.58 -7.82
CA ILE A 385 2.56 6.60 -7.22
C ILE A 385 3.39 5.95 -8.33
N THR A 386 4.59 6.49 -8.53
CA THR A 386 5.51 6.13 -9.62
C THR A 386 6.44 4.98 -9.26
N SER A 387 5.89 3.82 -8.93
CA SER A 387 6.66 2.67 -8.43
C SER A 387 7.65 2.08 -9.45
N MET A 388 7.41 2.30 -10.74
CA MET A 388 8.15 1.71 -11.85
C MET A 388 9.02 2.76 -12.56
N THR A 389 8.42 3.84 -13.06
CA THR A 389 9.12 4.77 -13.96
C THR A 389 10.03 5.77 -13.21
N GLU A 390 9.59 6.25 -12.05
CA GLU A 390 10.31 7.24 -11.25
C GLU A 390 10.21 6.88 -9.75
N HIS A 391 10.90 5.81 -9.36
CA HIS A 391 10.75 5.19 -8.03
C HIS A 391 11.13 6.12 -6.85
N PHE A 392 10.47 5.95 -5.70
CA PHE A 392 10.71 6.70 -4.45
C PHE A 392 11.57 5.91 -3.43
N CYS A 393 12.39 4.96 -3.88
CA CYS A 393 13.13 4.08 -2.96
C CYS A 393 14.09 4.83 -2.02
N GLY A 394 14.66 5.96 -2.46
CA GLY A 394 15.60 6.77 -1.67
C GLY A 394 15.04 7.29 -0.35
N THR A 395 13.72 7.50 -0.28
CA THR A 395 13.01 8.00 0.92
C THR A 395 12.03 6.96 1.49
N CYS A 396 12.15 5.68 1.10
CA CYS A 396 11.20 4.66 1.52
C CYS A 396 11.37 4.29 3.01
N ASN A 397 10.40 4.70 3.83
CA ASN A 397 10.35 4.44 5.27
C ASN A 397 9.45 3.25 5.67
N ARG A 398 9.11 2.36 4.73
CA ARG A 398 8.01 1.39 4.87
C ARG A 398 8.50 -0.02 5.13
N LEU A 399 7.89 -0.68 6.12
CA LEU A 399 8.04 -2.10 6.45
C LEU A 399 6.69 -2.81 6.36
N ARG A 400 6.70 -4.12 6.15
CA ARG A 400 5.47 -4.92 6.02
C ARG A 400 5.56 -6.18 6.87
N ILE A 401 4.46 -6.52 7.52
CA ILE A 401 4.21 -7.81 8.13
C ILE A 401 3.08 -8.46 7.31
N THR A 402 3.34 -9.63 6.76
CA THR A 402 2.34 -10.43 6.04
C THR A 402 1.37 -11.11 7.01
N ALA A 403 0.25 -11.64 6.53
CA ALA A 403 -0.78 -12.24 7.39
C ALA A 403 -0.30 -13.50 8.13
N ASP A 404 0.63 -14.23 7.52
CA ASP A 404 1.34 -15.37 8.12
C ASP A 404 2.54 -14.95 9.00
N GLY A 405 2.75 -13.64 9.19
CA GLY A 405 3.69 -13.07 10.15
C GLY A 405 5.13 -13.00 9.70
N ASN A 406 5.37 -12.92 8.40
CA ASN A 406 6.70 -12.65 7.85
C ASN A 406 6.96 -11.14 7.73
N LEU A 407 8.15 -10.72 8.16
CA LEU A 407 8.68 -9.38 7.93
C LEU A 407 9.24 -9.28 6.51
N LYS A 408 8.75 -8.29 5.77
CA LYS A 408 9.22 -7.95 4.42
C LYS A 408 9.67 -6.48 4.39
N VAL A 409 10.95 -6.25 4.12
CA VAL A 409 11.55 -4.91 4.13
C VAL A 409 11.38 -4.15 2.82
N CYS A 410 11.05 -4.85 1.73
CA CYS A 410 10.79 -4.29 0.40
C CYS A 410 9.56 -4.98 -0.22
N LEU A 411 8.72 -4.23 -0.94
CA LEU A 411 7.54 -4.79 -1.61
C LEU A 411 7.91 -5.86 -2.66
N PHE A 412 9.03 -5.66 -3.36
CA PHE A 412 9.49 -6.52 -4.46
C PHE A 412 10.52 -7.58 -4.04
N GLY A 413 11.08 -7.49 -2.84
CA GLY A 413 12.11 -8.43 -2.40
C GLY A 413 11.52 -9.75 -1.92
N ASN A 414 12.02 -10.88 -2.38
CA ASN A 414 11.57 -12.21 -1.94
C ASN A 414 12.01 -12.57 -0.51
N ALA A 415 13.08 -11.94 -0.02
CA ALA A 415 13.62 -12.20 1.30
C ALA A 415 12.63 -11.79 2.41
N GLU A 416 12.29 -12.76 3.24
CA GLU A 416 11.31 -12.66 4.30
C GLU A 416 11.81 -13.40 5.55
N ILE A 417 11.39 -12.95 6.73
CA ILE A 417 11.75 -13.59 8.00
C ILE A 417 10.49 -13.76 8.83
N SER A 418 10.23 -14.99 9.29
CA SER A 418 9.03 -15.31 10.07
C SER A 418 9.15 -14.83 11.52
N LEU A 419 8.53 -13.69 11.83
CA LEU A 419 8.43 -13.19 13.20
C LEU A 419 7.41 -14.01 14.01
N ARG A 420 6.38 -14.54 13.35
CA ARG A 420 5.42 -15.47 13.97
C ARG A 420 6.14 -16.70 14.52
N ASP A 421 6.95 -17.35 13.70
CA ASP A 421 7.62 -18.59 14.12
C ASP A 421 8.63 -18.32 15.23
N ALA A 422 9.36 -17.20 15.17
CA ALA A 422 10.20 -16.73 16.26
C ALA A 422 9.41 -16.51 17.56
N MET A 423 8.27 -15.81 17.51
CA MET A 423 7.38 -15.60 18.67
C MET A 423 6.80 -16.91 19.23
N ARG A 424 6.63 -17.93 18.40
CA ARG A 424 6.08 -19.23 18.79
C ARG A 424 7.14 -20.27 19.12
N GLY A 425 8.43 -19.95 19.01
CA GLY A 425 9.51 -20.89 19.28
C GLY A 425 9.64 -22.00 18.22
N ILE A 426 9.23 -21.73 16.98
CA ILE A 426 9.31 -22.68 15.87
C ILE A 426 10.58 -22.38 15.08
N SER A 427 11.51 -23.34 14.99
CA SER A 427 12.71 -23.18 14.17
C SER A 427 12.37 -23.28 12.68
N ALA A 428 12.80 -22.31 11.89
CA ALA A 428 12.68 -22.32 10.42
C ALA A 428 13.77 -23.17 9.74
N VAL A 429 14.69 -23.77 10.50
CA VAL A 429 15.78 -24.59 9.97
C VAL A 429 15.23 -25.98 9.62
N PRO A 430 15.24 -26.41 8.34
CA PRO A 430 15.02 -27.81 8.02
C PRO A 430 16.12 -28.63 8.71
N PRO A 431 15.83 -29.77 9.33
CA PRO A 431 16.83 -30.54 10.07
C PRO A 431 17.97 -30.96 9.13
N THR A 432 19.08 -30.24 9.17
CA THR A 432 20.36 -30.68 8.61
C THR A 432 20.96 -31.67 9.60
N THR A 433 20.40 -32.88 9.66
CA THR A 433 21.06 -34.14 10.08
C THR A 433 20.01 -35.26 10.15
N THR A 434 20.15 -36.20 9.22
CA THR A 434 19.94 -37.64 9.29
C THR A 434 18.93 -38.19 10.32
N SER A 435 17.90 -38.90 9.82
CA SER A 435 17.11 -39.96 10.48
C SER A 435 15.77 -39.66 11.19
N ALA A 436 15.16 -38.48 11.06
CA ALA A 436 13.81 -38.26 11.61
C ALA A 436 12.68 -38.56 10.60
N SER A 437 11.77 -39.45 10.97
CA SER A 437 10.54 -39.78 10.24
C SER A 437 9.68 -38.54 9.89
N PRO A 438 8.85 -38.58 8.81
CA PRO A 438 8.03 -37.44 8.34
C PRO A 438 6.92 -36.97 9.29
N THR A 439 6.80 -37.58 10.48
CA THR A 439 5.70 -37.40 11.43
C THR A 439 6.10 -36.62 12.70
N SER A 440 7.35 -36.21 12.84
CA SER A 440 7.82 -35.49 14.03
C SER A 440 7.69 -33.97 13.85
N PRO A 441 7.06 -33.23 14.80
CA PRO A 441 7.04 -31.77 14.75
C PRO A 441 8.47 -31.20 14.84
N PRO A 442 8.74 -30.03 14.23
CA PRO A 442 10.07 -29.40 14.29
C PRO A 442 10.50 -29.17 15.74
N PRO A 443 11.81 -29.19 16.05
CA PRO A 443 12.30 -28.94 17.40
C PRO A 443 11.81 -27.57 17.87
N ARG A 444 11.03 -27.55 18.94
CA ARG A 444 10.56 -26.31 19.58
C ARG A 444 11.75 -25.69 20.30
N ILE A 445 12.14 -24.50 19.88
CA ILE A 445 13.05 -23.63 20.61
C ILE A 445 12.19 -22.78 21.57
N THR A 446 12.78 -22.23 22.62
CA THR A 446 12.10 -21.26 23.47
C THR A 446 11.55 -20.09 22.63
N PRO A 447 10.29 -19.65 22.82
CA PRO A 447 9.75 -18.45 22.22
C PRO A 447 10.70 -17.25 22.34
N ALA A 448 10.90 -16.52 21.25
CA ALA A 448 11.78 -15.37 21.24
C ALA A 448 11.27 -14.26 22.18
N THR A 449 12.20 -13.72 22.97
CA THR A 449 11.99 -12.50 23.75
C THR A 449 11.80 -11.28 22.84
N ASP A 450 11.29 -10.19 23.40
CA ASP A 450 11.12 -8.93 22.67
C ASP A 450 12.46 -8.42 22.11
N ASP A 451 13.55 -8.49 22.88
CA ASP A 451 14.89 -8.05 22.45
C ASP A 451 15.42 -8.91 21.29
N GLN A 452 15.24 -10.24 21.36
CA GLN A 452 15.63 -11.13 20.27
C GLN A 452 14.83 -10.87 18.98
N LEU A 453 13.54 -10.52 19.09
CA LEU A 453 12.75 -10.12 17.94
C LEU A 453 13.28 -8.81 17.34
N LEU A 454 13.63 -7.84 18.18
CA LEU A 454 14.22 -6.57 17.75
C LEU A 454 15.56 -6.77 17.05
N ASP A 455 16.41 -7.69 17.51
CA ASP A 455 17.67 -8.03 16.84
C ASP A 455 17.42 -8.60 15.44
N VAL A 456 16.46 -9.52 15.30
CA VAL A 456 16.07 -10.10 14.02
C VAL A 456 15.51 -9.03 13.08
N ILE A 457 14.65 -8.14 13.58
CA ILE A 457 14.09 -7.02 12.82
C ILE A 457 15.21 -6.08 12.36
N SER A 458 16.11 -5.69 13.26
CA SER A 458 17.25 -4.81 12.98
C SER A 458 18.16 -5.40 11.91
N ALA A 459 18.48 -6.69 12.00
CA ALA A 459 19.28 -7.39 10.99
C ALA A 459 18.58 -7.46 9.62
N ALA A 460 17.25 -7.56 9.58
CA ALA A 460 16.49 -7.51 8.34
C ALA A 460 16.52 -6.10 7.73
N VAL A 461 16.28 -5.07 8.54
CA VAL A 461 16.25 -3.66 8.13
C VAL A 461 17.61 -3.22 7.59
N ARG A 462 18.71 -3.57 8.27
CA ARG A 462 20.08 -3.25 7.82
C ARG A 462 20.44 -3.87 6.47
N ARG A 463 19.83 -4.99 6.10
CA ARG A 463 20.00 -5.66 4.79
C ARG A 463 19.10 -5.09 3.68
N LYS A 464 18.27 -4.09 3.98
CA LYS A 464 17.40 -3.47 2.98
C LYS A 464 18.22 -2.72 1.93
N HIS A 465 18.15 -3.19 0.69
CA HIS A 465 18.81 -2.54 -0.44
C HIS A 465 18.35 -1.08 -0.68
N ALA A 466 19.20 -0.31 -1.36
CA ALA A 466 18.94 1.09 -1.72
C ALA A 466 17.66 1.25 -2.57
N ARG A 467 17.49 0.40 -3.58
CA ARG A 467 16.34 0.43 -4.51
C ARG A 467 15.87 -0.98 -4.85
N HIS A 468 14.57 -1.15 -5.06
CA HIS A 468 13.95 -2.34 -5.69
C HIS A 468 14.53 -3.70 -5.26
N ALA A 469 14.85 -3.88 -3.97
CA ALA A 469 15.51 -5.09 -3.46
C ALA A 469 16.79 -5.51 -4.22
N GLY A 470 17.55 -4.56 -4.75
CA GLY A 470 18.80 -4.81 -5.48
C GLY A 470 18.62 -5.02 -6.98
N MET A 471 17.37 -5.07 -7.48
CA MET A 471 17.09 -5.24 -8.90
C MET A 471 17.37 -3.95 -9.67
N SER A 472 18.14 -4.06 -10.75
CA SER A 472 18.63 -2.93 -11.54
C SER A 472 17.74 -2.57 -12.74
N SER A 473 16.81 -3.43 -13.14
CA SER A 473 15.90 -3.21 -14.27
C SER A 473 14.46 -3.62 -13.97
N LEU A 474 13.52 -3.08 -14.76
CA LEU A 474 12.12 -3.47 -14.70
C LEU A 474 11.91 -4.94 -15.13
N ASP A 475 12.75 -5.46 -16.01
CA ASP A 475 12.71 -6.86 -16.42
C ASP A 475 13.14 -7.79 -15.28
N ALA A 476 14.17 -7.40 -14.52
CA ALA A 476 14.57 -8.14 -13.32
C ALA A 476 13.44 -8.17 -12.27
N LEU A 477 12.73 -7.04 -12.11
CA LEU A 477 11.53 -6.96 -11.25
C LEU A 477 10.39 -7.87 -11.72
N ALA A 478 10.23 -8.02 -13.04
CA ALA A 478 9.19 -8.86 -13.62
C ALA A 478 9.52 -10.37 -13.57
N GLN A 479 10.81 -10.72 -13.61
CA GLN A 479 11.27 -12.11 -13.58
C GLN A 479 11.48 -12.66 -12.16
N GLY A 480 11.66 -11.77 -11.17
CA GLY A 480 11.82 -12.16 -9.78
C GLY A 480 10.55 -12.81 -9.22
N SER A 481 10.67 -13.99 -8.61
CA SER A 481 9.57 -14.62 -7.88
C SER A 481 9.23 -13.79 -6.63
N ASN A 482 7.96 -13.49 -6.43
CA ASN A 482 7.48 -12.74 -5.28
C ASN A 482 6.01 -13.03 -5.00
N ARG A 483 5.60 -13.12 -3.73
CA ARG A 483 4.21 -13.43 -3.35
C ARG A 483 3.17 -12.62 -4.15
N PRO A 484 1.99 -13.21 -4.45
CA PRO A 484 0.85 -12.47 -4.97
C PRO A 484 0.52 -11.26 -4.07
N MET A 485 0.03 -10.17 -4.66
CA MET A 485 -0.24 -8.92 -3.93
C MET A 485 -1.14 -9.13 -2.70
N VAL A 486 -2.16 -9.98 -2.85
CA VAL A 486 -3.11 -10.36 -1.79
C VAL A 486 -2.43 -10.98 -0.55
N ALA A 487 -1.30 -11.67 -0.72
CA ALA A 487 -0.55 -12.29 0.37
C ALA A 487 0.48 -11.35 1.01
N ILE A 488 0.90 -10.30 0.31
CA ILE A 488 1.83 -9.29 0.85
C ILE A 488 1.08 -8.21 1.65
N GLY A 489 -0.14 -7.87 1.23
CA GLY A 489 -0.90 -6.74 1.77
C GLY A 489 -0.65 -5.46 0.97
N GLY A 490 -1.54 -5.20 0.00
CA GLY A 490 -1.50 -4.06 -0.94
C GLY A 490 -1.66 -2.68 -0.31
#